data_AF-A0A3B8LLG1-F1
#
_entry.id   AF-A0A3B8LLG1-F1
#
_cell.length_a   1.000
_cell.length_b   1.000
_cell.length_c   1.000
_cell.angle_alpha   90.00
_cell.angle_beta   90.00
_cell.angle_gamma   90.00
#
_symmetry.space_group_name_H-M   'P 1'
#
loop_
_entity.id
_entity.type
_entity.pdbx_description
1 polymer ?
#
loop_
_entity_poly.entity_id
_entity_poly.type
_entity_poly.pdbx_seq_one_letter_code
_entity_poly.pdbx_strand_id
1 'polypeptide(L)'
;MSRRLLLLLTLTLSTTWLPYQADAYVRITTPSGTPVKWTSMPITYYYNHNGFTQVPESTMVGIIQAAFDAWALSSCVKLSSSYLGKTQMVWNQSDRNNVLIWNKGIPSTQYPNALALTVPNYTTSGEMGDADIIFNANYKWSTTPPQLNPPFQATDPFDVVGTTTHELGHLLGLGHSADQSAAMASHANPGLCSCRSLKQDDVDGICAIYPKSSGPGPGPTGEGDVCTSASPCPSGLVCTATDPNNPTQGKCFKSCQSSSDCTNGEFCQGNPTKICACRSDAECPAGSTCNDFLCSPPAGG
;
A
#
# COMPACT_ATOMS: atom_id res chain seq x y z
N MET A 1 0.31 -2.62 72.77
CA MET A 1 0.95 -3.25 71.60
C MET A 1 -0.15 -3.57 70.58
N SER A 2 -0.39 -2.68 69.62
CA SER A 2 -1.46 -2.80 68.62
C SER A 2 -0.89 -3.41 67.34
N ARG A 3 -1.31 -4.64 67.00
CA ARG A 3 -0.95 -5.34 65.76
C ARG A 3 -1.84 -4.81 64.63
N ARG A 4 -1.25 -4.07 63.68
CA ARG A 4 -1.93 -3.67 62.43
C ARG A 4 -1.84 -4.82 61.42
N LEU A 5 -3.00 -5.34 61.04
CA LEU A 5 -3.20 -6.33 60.00
C LEU A 5 -3.10 -5.62 58.64
N LEU A 6 -2.08 -5.92 57.82
CA LEU A 6 -2.03 -5.46 56.43
C LEU A 6 -2.87 -6.41 55.56
N LEU A 7 -3.98 -5.90 55.01
CA LEU A 7 -4.66 -6.53 53.88
C LEU A 7 -3.87 -6.23 52.60
N LEU A 8 -3.34 -7.27 51.96
CA LEU A 8 -2.81 -7.21 50.60
C LEU A 8 -3.97 -7.32 49.61
N LEU A 9 -4.33 -6.20 49.00
CA LEU A 9 -5.29 -6.14 47.89
C LEU A 9 -4.53 -6.45 46.59
N THR A 10 -4.66 -7.67 46.07
CA THR A 10 -4.12 -8.05 44.76
C THR A 10 -4.99 -7.47 43.65
N LEU A 11 -4.54 -6.37 43.05
CA LEU A 11 -5.18 -5.75 41.89
C LEU A 11 -4.79 -6.53 40.63
N THR A 12 -5.65 -7.42 40.14
CA THR A 12 -5.46 -8.07 38.84
C THR A 12 -5.83 -7.09 37.73
N LEU A 13 -4.83 -6.47 37.11
CA LEU A 13 -5.01 -5.64 35.93
C LEU A 13 -5.29 -6.55 34.72
N SER A 14 -6.57 -6.80 34.44
CA SER A 14 -7.00 -7.44 33.19
C SER A 14 -6.87 -6.43 32.06
N THR A 15 -5.72 -6.39 31.38
CA THR A 15 -5.58 -5.64 30.13
C THR A 15 -6.39 -6.36 29.06
N THR A 16 -7.57 -5.85 28.74
CA THR A 16 -8.27 -6.22 27.51
C THR A 16 -7.51 -5.58 26.35
N TRP A 17 -6.66 -6.37 25.69
CA TRP A 17 -6.07 -5.99 24.42
C TRP A 17 -7.20 -6.01 23.38
N LEU A 18 -7.79 -4.84 23.14
CA LEU A 18 -8.49 -4.62 21.88
C LEU A 18 -7.40 -4.71 20.79
N PRO A 19 -7.50 -5.64 19.82
CA PRO A 19 -6.61 -5.60 18.68
C PRO A 19 -6.82 -4.25 18.00
N TYR A 20 -5.81 -3.39 18.08
CA TYR A 20 -5.68 -2.28 17.15
C TYR A 20 -5.65 -2.93 15.76
N GLN A 21 -6.70 -2.75 14.96
CA GLN A 21 -6.50 -2.87 13.53
C GLN A 21 -5.51 -1.76 13.18
N ALA A 22 -4.27 -2.16 12.88
CA ALA A 22 -3.34 -1.27 12.22
C ALA A 22 -4.01 -0.91 10.89
N ASP A 23 -4.27 0.37 10.67
CA ASP A 23 -4.83 0.85 9.42
C ASP A 23 -3.94 0.33 8.29
N ALA A 24 -4.55 -0.47 7.41
CA ALA A 24 -3.92 -0.92 6.18
C ALA A 24 -3.61 0.30 5.30
N TYR A 25 -2.53 0.21 4.53
CA TYR A 25 -2.15 1.17 3.48
C TYR A 25 -3.35 1.75 2.74
N VAL A 26 -3.26 3.02 2.38
CA VAL A 26 -4.33 3.68 1.63
C VAL A 26 -4.06 3.57 0.14
N ARG A 27 -5.09 3.24 -0.65
CA ARG A 27 -5.05 3.26 -2.11
C ARG A 27 -5.87 4.42 -2.64
N ILE A 28 -5.38 5.05 -3.71
CA ILE A 28 -6.21 5.98 -4.48
C ILE A 28 -7.34 5.16 -5.10
N THR A 29 -8.57 5.63 -4.97
CA THR A 29 -9.75 5.00 -5.56
C THR A 29 -10.51 5.97 -6.44
N THR A 30 -11.23 5.44 -7.42
CA THR A 30 -12.28 6.17 -8.12
C THR A 30 -13.39 6.60 -7.14
N PRO A 31 -14.30 7.49 -7.55
CA PRO A 31 -15.48 7.83 -6.72
C PRO A 31 -16.37 6.62 -6.38
N SER A 32 -16.32 5.55 -7.18
CA SER A 32 -17.02 4.28 -6.91
C SER A 32 -16.22 3.32 -6.01
N GLY A 33 -15.06 3.74 -5.49
CA GLY A 33 -14.21 2.92 -4.62
C GLY A 33 -13.32 1.92 -5.37
N THR A 34 -13.24 1.99 -6.71
CA THR A 34 -12.36 1.09 -7.48
C THR A 34 -10.91 1.52 -7.32
N PRO A 35 -10.00 0.65 -6.86
CA PRO A 35 -8.62 1.05 -6.69
C PRO A 35 -7.91 1.38 -8.01
N VAL A 36 -7.13 2.45 -8.00
CA VAL A 36 -6.41 2.95 -9.18
C VAL A 36 -5.04 2.29 -9.30
N LYS A 37 -4.63 1.91 -10.52
CA LYS A 37 -3.28 1.40 -10.82
C LYS A 37 -2.92 1.51 -12.30
N TRP A 38 -1.62 1.42 -12.58
CA TRP A 38 -1.15 1.13 -13.95
C TRP A 38 -1.46 -0.32 -14.33
N THR A 39 -1.99 -0.52 -15.53
CA THR A 39 -2.34 -1.85 -16.09
C THR A 39 -1.23 -2.40 -16.99
N SER A 40 -0.36 -1.52 -17.50
CA SER A 40 0.73 -1.83 -18.41
C SER A 40 2.06 -1.39 -17.83
N MET A 41 3.10 -2.15 -18.17
CA MET A 41 4.48 -1.92 -17.73
C MET A 41 5.41 -1.94 -18.97
N PRO A 42 6.53 -1.20 -18.95
CA PRO A 42 6.98 -0.30 -17.87
C PRO A 42 6.18 1.01 -17.81
N ILE A 43 6.11 1.62 -16.63
CA ILE A 43 5.63 3.00 -16.49
C ILE A 43 6.69 3.93 -17.09
N THR A 44 6.33 4.63 -18.15
CA THR A 44 7.23 5.55 -18.84
C THR A 44 7.10 6.96 -18.29
N TYR A 45 8.22 7.67 -18.16
CA TYR A 45 8.21 9.04 -17.65
C TYR A 45 9.30 9.91 -18.29
N TYR A 46 9.07 11.22 -18.28
CA TYR A 46 10.02 12.25 -18.66
C TYR A 46 10.40 13.11 -17.46
N TYR A 47 11.51 13.84 -17.60
CA TYR A 47 11.91 14.84 -16.61
C TYR A 47 12.05 16.22 -17.25
N ASN A 48 11.36 17.21 -16.69
CA ASN A 48 11.53 18.61 -17.04
C ASN A 48 12.15 19.37 -15.87
N HIS A 49 13.43 19.71 -15.99
CA HIS A 49 14.16 20.44 -14.95
C HIS A 49 13.68 21.89 -14.77
N ASN A 50 13.07 22.47 -15.81
CA ASN A 50 12.48 23.80 -15.86
C ASN A 50 13.38 24.91 -15.23
N GLY A 51 14.69 24.82 -15.47
CA GLY A 51 15.66 25.79 -14.96
C GLY A 51 15.83 25.81 -13.43
N PHE A 52 15.42 24.75 -12.71
CA PHE A 52 15.69 24.62 -11.28
C PHE A 52 17.20 24.66 -11.00
N THR A 53 17.62 25.31 -9.92
CA THR A 53 19.05 25.59 -9.68
C THR A 53 19.60 25.01 -8.38
N GLN A 54 18.75 24.52 -7.48
CA GLN A 54 19.20 24.08 -6.15
C GLN A 54 19.80 22.66 -6.16
N VAL A 55 19.34 21.82 -7.08
CA VAL A 55 19.83 20.45 -7.29
C VAL A 55 20.14 20.27 -8.77
N PRO A 56 21.31 19.75 -9.17
CA PRO A 56 21.62 19.51 -10.57
C PRO A 56 20.64 18.54 -11.25
N GLU A 57 20.36 18.77 -12.53
CA GLU A 57 19.46 17.94 -13.33
C GLU A 57 19.82 16.45 -13.32
N SER A 58 21.10 16.12 -13.49
CA SER A 58 21.57 14.72 -13.46
C SER A 58 21.35 14.06 -12.10
N THR A 59 21.52 14.82 -11.01
CA THR A 59 21.25 14.35 -9.66
C THR A 59 19.77 14.05 -9.47
N MET A 60 18.87 14.91 -9.98
CA MET A 60 17.43 14.66 -9.92
C MET A 60 17.02 13.42 -10.72
N VAL A 61 17.56 13.20 -11.92
CA VAL A 61 17.30 11.98 -12.69
C VAL A 61 17.71 10.74 -11.90
N GLY A 62 18.88 10.76 -11.27
CA GLY A 62 19.35 9.65 -10.42
C GLY A 62 18.44 9.42 -9.20
N ILE A 63 17.92 10.50 -8.58
CA ILE A 63 16.98 10.40 -7.45
C ILE A 63 15.66 9.76 -7.87
N ILE A 64 15.11 10.17 -9.02
CA ILE A 64 13.84 9.63 -9.55
C ILE A 64 14.00 8.13 -9.86
N GLN A 65 15.08 7.75 -10.52
CA GLN A 65 15.37 6.34 -10.82
C GLN A 65 15.53 5.51 -9.54
N ALA A 66 16.32 5.99 -8.58
CA ALA A 66 16.51 5.31 -7.30
C ALA A 66 15.21 5.18 -6.48
N ALA A 67 14.32 6.17 -6.57
CA ALA A 67 13.02 6.12 -5.90
C ALA A 67 12.07 5.09 -6.56
N PHE A 68 12.04 5.00 -7.89
CA PHE A 68 11.35 3.90 -8.58
C PHE A 68 11.94 2.53 -8.21
N ASP A 69 13.27 2.41 -8.15
CA ASP A 69 13.95 1.17 -7.75
C ASP A 69 13.57 0.77 -6.33
N ALA A 70 13.45 1.73 -5.40
CA ALA A 70 13.02 1.47 -4.04
C ALA A 70 11.60 0.85 -3.98
N TRP A 71 10.65 1.38 -4.75
CA TRP A 71 9.30 0.82 -4.87
C TRP A 71 9.26 -0.56 -5.54
N ALA A 72 10.18 -0.82 -6.47
CA ALA A 72 10.29 -2.11 -7.15
C ALA A 72 11.14 -3.15 -6.39
N LEU A 73 11.83 -2.76 -5.30
CA LEU A 73 12.80 -3.60 -4.62
C LEU A 73 12.19 -4.82 -3.92
N SER A 74 10.96 -4.69 -3.41
CA SER A 74 10.32 -5.77 -2.67
C SER A 74 10.01 -6.96 -3.58
N SER A 75 10.30 -8.17 -3.09
CA SER A 75 10.13 -9.41 -3.85
C SER A 75 8.68 -9.71 -4.25
N CYS A 76 7.72 -9.11 -3.54
CA CYS A 76 6.30 -9.20 -3.84
C CYS A 76 5.87 -8.34 -5.04
N VAL A 77 6.72 -7.43 -5.53
CA VAL A 77 6.32 -6.41 -6.51
C VAL A 77 6.71 -6.83 -7.94
N LYS A 78 5.79 -6.64 -8.88
CA LYS A 78 6.03 -6.66 -10.33
C LYS A 78 5.80 -5.26 -10.89
N LEU A 79 6.81 -4.42 -10.70
CA LEU A 79 6.85 -3.03 -11.14
C LEU A 79 8.09 -2.82 -12.01
N SER A 80 7.97 -2.03 -13.06
CA SER A 80 9.10 -1.56 -13.84
C SER A 80 8.80 -0.17 -14.37
N SER A 81 9.82 0.67 -14.50
CA SER A 81 9.70 2.00 -15.05
C SER A 81 10.77 2.24 -16.12
N SER A 82 10.54 3.23 -16.98
CA SER A 82 11.47 3.59 -18.05
C SER A 82 11.56 5.10 -18.20
N TYR A 83 12.77 5.63 -17.98
CA TYR A 83 13.07 7.04 -18.23
C TYR A 83 13.23 7.29 -19.73
N LEU A 84 12.34 8.11 -20.30
CA LEU A 84 12.35 8.45 -21.72
C LEU A 84 13.19 9.69 -22.07
N GLY A 85 13.78 10.33 -21.06
CA GLY A 85 14.70 11.44 -21.24
C GLY A 85 14.17 12.78 -20.75
N LYS A 86 14.94 13.82 -21.05
CA LYS A 86 14.61 15.21 -20.71
C LYS A 86 13.51 15.70 -21.64
N THR A 87 12.69 16.60 -21.15
CA THR A 87 11.63 17.22 -21.95
C THR A 87 11.45 18.70 -21.62
N GLN A 88 10.76 19.41 -22.50
CA GLN A 88 10.20 20.74 -22.25
C GLN A 88 8.68 20.70 -22.05
N MET A 89 8.07 19.50 -22.11
CA MET A 89 6.65 19.30 -21.80
C MET A 89 6.37 19.76 -20.36
N VAL A 90 5.22 20.39 -20.18
CA VAL A 90 4.68 20.78 -18.88
C VAL A 90 3.59 19.79 -18.49
N TRP A 91 3.16 19.84 -17.23
CA TRP A 91 2.10 18.97 -16.73
C TRP A 91 0.82 19.12 -17.56
N ASN A 92 0.21 18.01 -17.93
CA ASN A 92 -1.05 17.88 -18.61
C ASN A 92 -1.66 16.50 -18.30
N GLN A 93 -2.67 16.48 -17.42
CA GLN A 93 -3.37 15.28 -16.95
C GLN A 93 -4.08 14.44 -18.05
N SER A 94 -3.90 14.71 -19.33
CA SER A 94 -4.62 14.04 -20.42
C SER A 94 -3.76 13.75 -21.64
N ASP A 95 -2.45 13.99 -21.60
CA ASP A 95 -1.57 13.73 -22.74
C ASP A 95 -0.89 12.35 -22.69
N ARG A 96 -1.03 11.62 -21.57
CA ARG A 96 -0.44 10.30 -21.28
C ARG A 96 1.08 10.34 -21.19
N ASN A 97 1.67 11.51 -20.95
CA ASN A 97 3.09 11.66 -20.68
C ASN A 97 3.27 11.97 -19.20
N ASN A 98 3.68 11.00 -18.41
CA ASN A 98 4.05 11.28 -17.02
C ASN A 98 5.28 12.20 -16.99
N VAL A 99 5.11 13.46 -16.60
CA VAL A 99 6.20 14.43 -16.47
C VAL A 99 6.46 14.74 -15.00
N LEU A 100 7.70 14.51 -14.57
CA LEU A 100 8.22 15.05 -13.32
C LEU A 100 8.82 16.42 -13.61
N ILE A 101 8.29 17.47 -12.99
CA ILE A 101 8.61 18.86 -13.35
C ILE A 101 8.78 19.77 -12.13
N TRP A 102 9.77 20.66 -12.18
CA TRP A 102 9.85 21.79 -11.26
C TRP A 102 8.97 22.94 -11.72
N ASN A 103 8.19 23.54 -10.82
CA ASN A 103 7.40 24.73 -11.12
C ASN A 103 7.50 25.77 -10.00
N LYS A 104 7.36 27.05 -10.36
CA LYS A 104 7.30 28.13 -9.39
C LYS A 104 5.93 28.12 -8.69
N GLY A 105 5.82 27.41 -7.57
CA GLY A 105 4.57 27.17 -6.87
C GLY A 105 3.82 25.95 -7.40
N ILE A 106 2.79 25.52 -6.67
CA ILE A 106 1.87 24.48 -7.13
C ILE A 106 0.68 25.14 -7.84
N PRO A 107 0.33 24.74 -9.07
CA PRO A 107 -0.81 25.28 -9.82
C PRO A 107 -2.14 24.68 -9.32
N SER A 108 -2.39 24.72 -8.01
CA SER A 108 -3.60 24.24 -7.36
C SER A 108 -4.10 25.26 -6.34
N THR A 109 -5.37 25.64 -6.44
CA THR A 109 -6.02 26.49 -5.45
C THR A 109 -6.32 25.75 -4.15
N GLN A 110 -6.45 24.42 -4.21
CA GLN A 110 -6.71 23.57 -3.06
C GLN A 110 -5.43 23.28 -2.26
N TYR A 111 -4.30 23.15 -2.95
CA TYR A 111 -3.01 22.80 -2.34
C TYR A 111 -1.88 23.78 -2.71
N PRO A 112 -2.07 25.10 -2.51
CA PRO A 112 -1.13 26.11 -3.00
C PRO A 112 0.25 26.06 -2.32
N ASN A 113 0.32 25.48 -1.12
CA ASN A 113 1.52 25.37 -0.29
C ASN A 113 2.10 23.94 -0.23
N ALA A 114 1.67 23.03 -1.11
CA ALA A 114 2.26 21.71 -1.13
C ALA A 114 3.72 21.76 -1.59
N LEU A 115 4.54 20.86 -1.05
CA LEU A 115 5.96 20.71 -1.42
C LEU A 115 6.08 20.16 -2.84
N ALA A 116 5.26 19.17 -3.15
CA ALA A 116 5.03 18.68 -4.49
C ALA A 116 3.57 18.23 -4.60
N LEU A 117 3.13 17.94 -5.83
CA LEU A 117 1.79 17.44 -6.10
C LEU A 117 1.83 16.46 -7.27
N THR A 118 1.39 15.24 -7.01
CA THR A 118 1.07 14.26 -8.04
C THR A 118 -0.36 14.46 -8.54
N VAL A 119 -0.57 14.46 -9.85
CA VAL A 119 -1.85 14.76 -10.49
C VAL A 119 -2.31 13.58 -11.35
N PRO A 120 -2.81 12.50 -10.73
CA PRO A 120 -3.19 11.30 -11.45
C PRO A 120 -4.49 11.50 -12.26
N ASN A 121 -4.50 11.00 -13.48
CA ASN A 121 -5.67 10.82 -14.32
C ASN A 121 -5.93 9.33 -14.54
N TYR A 122 -7.16 8.92 -14.34
CA TYR A 122 -7.55 7.52 -14.45
C TYR A 122 -8.99 7.38 -14.92
N THR A 123 -9.30 6.22 -15.48
CA THR A 123 -10.64 5.86 -15.93
C THR A 123 -11.56 5.56 -14.75
N THR A 124 -12.86 5.46 -15.01
CA THR A 124 -13.85 5.02 -14.01
C THR A 124 -13.64 3.59 -13.52
N SER A 125 -12.90 2.76 -14.28
CA SER A 125 -12.50 1.40 -13.89
C SER A 125 -11.18 1.36 -13.11
N GLY A 126 -10.58 2.52 -12.77
CA GLY A 126 -9.34 2.61 -12.00
C GLY A 126 -8.08 2.36 -12.82
N GLU A 127 -8.15 2.40 -14.15
CA GLU A 127 -6.94 2.32 -14.99
C GLU A 127 -6.25 3.69 -15.04
N MET A 128 -5.01 3.74 -14.59
CA MET A 128 -4.19 4.94 -14.66
C MET A 128 -3.75 5.22 -16.10
N GLY A 129 -3.98 6.45 -16.55
CA GLY A 129 -3.63 6.91 -17.89
C GLY A 129 -2.54 7.98 -17.89
N ASP A 130 -2.43 8.77 -16.82
CA ASP A 130 -1.46 9.84 -16.64
C ASP A 130 -1.23 10.10 -15.15
N ALA A 131 -0.05 10.57 -14.77
CA ALA A 131 0.26 11.04 -13.43
C ALA A 131 1.52 11.93 -13.46
N ASP A 132 1.33 13.22 -13.75
CA ASP A 132 2.37 14.23 -13.58
C ASP A 132 2.74 14.45 -12.12
N ILE A 133 4.00 14.84 -11.86
CA ILE A 133 4.47 15.24 -10.54
C ILE A 133 5.07 16.65 -10.64
N ILE A 134 4.50 17.58 -9.88
CA ILE A 134 4.89 18.98 -9.88
C ILE A 134 5.59 19.30 -8.57
N PHE A 135 6.89 19.55 -8.61
CA PHE A 135 7.66 19.99 -7.45
C PHE A 135 7.64 21.52 -7.30
N ASN A 136 7.44 22.00 -6.08
CA ASN A 136 7.37 23.43 -5.80
C ASN A 136 8.76 24.04 -5.59
N ALA A 137 9.24 24.75 -6.61
CA ALA A 137 10.55 25.39 -6.62
C ALA A 137 10.67 26.61 -5.69
N ASN A 138 9.59 27.07 -5.06
CA ASN A 138 9.65 28.17 -4.08
C ASN A 138 10.28 27.75 -2.75
N TYR A 139 10.27 26.45 -2.44
CA TYR A 139 10.91 25.91 -1.24
C TYR A 139 12.41 25.74 -1.40
N LYS A 140 13.10 25.63 -0.27
CA LYS A 140 14.50 25.20 -0.23
C LYS A 140 14.56 23.69 -0.28
N TRP A 141 15.44 23.15 -1.10
CA TRP A 141 15.59 21.73 -1.33
C TRP A 141 17.03 21.30 -1.13
N SER A 142 17.22 20.12 -0.56
CA SER A 142 18.53 19.49 -0.43
C SER A 142 18.42 17.99 -0.66
N THR A 143 19.48 17.41 -1.23
CA THR A 143 19.66 15.96 -1.34
C THR A 143 20.23 15.36 -0.06
N THR A 144 20.78 16.18 0.83
CA THR A 144 21.33 15.80 2.13
C THR A 144 21.01 16.89 3.16
N PRO A 145 19.72 17.17 3.43
CA PRO A 145 19.37 18.13 4.47
C PRO A 145 19.84 17.60 5.84
N PRO A 146 20.20 18.47 6.79
CA PRO A 146 20.55 18.05 8.14
C PRO A 146 19.32 17.45 8.85
N GLN A 147 19.55 16.63 9.87
CA GLN A 147 18.49 16.33 10.83
C GLN A 147 18.16 17.60 11.60
N LEU A 148 16.89 17.99 11.61
CA LEU A 148 16.41 19.19 12.30
C LEU A 148 15.37 18.81 13.36
N ASN A 149 15.25 19.66 14.38
CA ASN A 149 14.20 19.59 15.40
C ASN A 149 13.45 20.93 15.43
N PRO A 150 12.16 20.94 15.81
CA PRO A 150 11.41 22.19 15.97
C PRO A 150 12.08 23.17 16.96
N PRO A 151 11.90 24.50 16.78
CA PRO A 151 11.11 25.14 15.72
C PRO A 151 11.84 25.19 14.38
N PHE A 152 11.12 24.88 13.30
CA PHE A 152 11.64 24.97 11.93
C PHE A 152 11.63 26.41 11.41
N GLN A 153 12.57 26.72 10.52
CA GLN A 153 12.71 28.02 9.88
C GLN A 153 12.30 27.97 8.41
N ALA A 154 11.84 29.11 7.88
CA ALA A 154 11.50 29.24 6.46
C ALA A 154 12.68 29.00 5.51
N THR A 155 13.92 29.08 6.02
CA THR A 155 15.16 28.82 5.27
C THR A 155 15.59 27.36 5.30
N ASP A 156 14.96 26.51 6.12
CA ASP A 156 15.36 25.13 6.26
C ASP A 156 15.00 24.33 5.00
N PRO A 157 15.92 23.50 4.49
CA PRO A 157 15.69 22.75 3.26
C PRO A 157 14.82 21.51 3.52
N PHE A 158 13.89 21.25 2.61
CA PHE A 158 13.17 20.00 2.51
C PHE A 158 13.99 18.92 1.79
N ASP A 159 13.68 17.68 2.11
CA ASP A 159 14.32 16.50 1.58
C ASP A 159 13.78 16.11 0.21
N VAL A 160 14.50 16.45 -0.86
CA VAL A 160 14.03 16.15 -2.22
C VAL A 160 13.99 14.65 -2.51
N VAL A 161 14.83 13.85 -1.84
CA VAL A 161 14.86 12.39 -2.04
C VAL A 161 13.58 11.78 -1.46
N GLY A 162 13.28 12.11 -0.20
CA GLY A 162 12.08 11.63 0.47
C GLY A 162 10.80 12.09 -0.22
N THR A 163 10.72 13.37 -0.60
CA THR A 163 9.54 13.87 -1.35
C THR A 163 9.39 13.20 -2.71
N THR A 164 10.47 12.95 -3.44
CA THR A 164 10.37 12.20 -4.71
C THR A 164 9.83 10.79 -4.50
N THR A 165 10.29 10.09 -3.46
CA THR A 165 9.76 8.76 -3.10
C THR A 165 8.26 8.80 -2.79
N HIS A 166 7.82 9.81 -2.03
CA HIS A 166 6.41 10.02 -1.68
C HIS A 166 5.53 10.26 -2.92
N GLU A 167 5.89 11.21 -3.76
CA GLU A 167 5.11 11.52 -4.97
C GLU A 167 5.06 10.35 -5.95
N LEU A 168 6.16 9.58 -6.06
CA LEU A 168 6.13 8.35 -6.83
C LEU A 168 5.17 7.31 -6.25
N GLY A 169 4.96 7.26 -4.93
CA GLY A 169 3.94 6.40 -4.34
C GLY A 169 2.53 6.79 -4.82
N HIS A 170 2.22 8.09 -4.92
CA HIS A 170 0.96 8.55 -5.52
C HIS A 170 0.85 8.18 -7.00
N LEU A 171 1.92 8.36 -7.77
CA LEU A 171 1.98 7.94 -9.18
C LEU A 171 1.77 6.43 -9.31
N LEU A 172 2.12 5.63 -8.30
CA LEU A 172 1.91 4.20 -8.26
C LEU A 172 0.52 3.79 -7.77
N GLY A 173 -0.31 4.73 -7.29
CA GLY A 173 -1.70 4.49 -6.86
C GLY A 173 -1.88 4.42 -5.34
N LEU A 174 -0.86 4.76 -4.54
CA LEU A 174 -0.98 4.85 -3.08
C LEU A 174 -1.56 6.20 -2.66
N GLY A 175 -2.42 6.18 -1.65
CA GLY A 175 -2.88 7.36 -0.93
C GLY A 175 -1.96 7.69 0.24
N HIS A 176 -2.28 8.76 0.96
CA HIS A 176 -1.55 9.10 2.18
C HIS A 176 -1.76 8.06 3.28
N SER A 177 -0.68 7.67 3.95
CA SER A 177 -0.70 6.82 5.13
C SER A 177 -1.00 7.62 6.40
N ALA A 178 -1.65 6.95 7.37
CA ALA A 178 -1.79 7.45 8.74
C ALA A 178 -0.51 7.23 9.56
N ASP A 179 0.36 6.30 9.16
CA ASP A 179 1.67 6.09 9.78
C ASP A 179 2.62 7.23 9.39
N GLN A 180 2.93 8.09 10.36
CA GLN A 180 3.82 9.24 10.17
C GLN A 180 5.27 8.85 9.88
N SER A 181 5.64 7.58 10.10
CA SER A 181 6.96 7.07 9.75
C SER A 181 7.05 6.55 8.31
N ALA A 182 5.90 6.31 7.66
CA ALA A 182 5.80 5.81 6.29
C ALA A 182 6.28 6.84 5.26
N ALA A 183 6.71 6.36 4.10
CA ALA A 183 7.01 7.21 2.95
C ALA A 183 5.77 7.97 2.49
N MET A 184 4.59 7.35 2.60
CA MET A 184 3.30 7.96 2.24
C MET A 184 2.69 8.86 3.32
N ALA A 185 3.40 9.22 4.40
CA ALA A 185 2.89 10.17 5.38
C ALA A 185 2.54 11.52 4.73
N SER A 186 1.34 12.05 5.02
CA SER A 186 0.79 13.28 4.39
C SER A 186 1.52 14.59 4.74
N HIS A 187 2.46 14.55 5.68
CA HIS A 187 3.15 15.72 6.19
C HIS A 187 4.65 15.47 6.26
N ALA A 188 5.43 16.43 5.78
CA ALA A 188 6.87 16.44 5.91
C ALA A 188 7.33 17.74 6.56
N ASN A 189 8.27 17.61 7.50
CA ASN A 189 8.97 18.76 8.08
C ASN A 189 10.26 19.05 7.28
N PRO A 190 10.80 20.28 7.34
CA PRO A 190 12.15 20.54 6.86
C PRO A 190 13.19 19.66 7.55
N GLY A 191 14.30 19.38 6.86
CA GLY A 191 15.35 18.48 7.34
C GLY A 191 15.26 17.08 6.75
N LEU A 192 16.08 16.17 7.28
CA LEU A 192 16.11 14.76 6.86
C LEU A 192 14.76 14.09 7.13
N CYS A 193 14.20 13.47 6.08
CA CYS A 193 12.90 12.83 6.15
C CYS A 193 13.00 11.31 6.40
N SER A 194 12.13 10.77 7.26
CA SER A 194 11.91 9.32 7.39
C SER A 194 11.37 8.70 6.10
N CYS A 195 10.71 9.50 5.26
CA CYS A 195 10.12 9.11 3.98
C CYS A 195 11.12 8.71 2.88
N ARG A 196 12.44 8.73 3.15
CA ARG A 196 13.44 8.12 2.25
C ARG A 196 13.36 6.60 2.20
N SER A 197 12.90 5.97 3.27
CA SER A 197 12.83 4.52 3.41
C SER A 197 11.38 4.06 3.47
N LEU A 198 11.03 3.09 2.63
CA LEU A 198 9.72 2.44 2.69
C LEU A 198 9.57 1.70 4.03
N LYS A 199 8.42 1.90 4.67
CA LYS A 199 7.98 1.15 5.86
C LYS A 199 7.07 0.02 5.45
N GLN A 200 6.69 -0.81 6.42
CA GLN A 200 5.87 -1.99 6.15
C GLN A 200 4.53 -1.60 5.51
N ASP A 201 3.92 -0.50 5.94
CA ASP A 201 2.69 0.02 5.33
C ASP A 201 2.87 0.33 3.83
N ASP A 202 3.95 1.02 3.47
CA ASP A 202 4.29 1.33 2.08
C ASP A 202 4.52 0.03 1.26
N VAL A 203 5.24 -0.93 1.85
CA VAL A 203 5.55 -2.23 1.23
C VAL A 203 4.27 -3.03 0.99
N ASP A 204 3.41 -3.15 2.00
CA ASP A 204 2.14 -3.88 1.91
C ASP A 204 1.25 -3.28 0.83
N GLY A 205 1.21 -1.94 0.75
CA GLY A 205 0.44 -1.24 -0.27
C GLY A 205 0.94 -1.49 -1.68
N ILE A 206 2.25 -1.36 -1.92
CA ILE A 206 2.79 -1.61 -3.26
C ILE A 206 2.70 -3.09 -3.65
N CYS A 207 2.86 -4.03 -2.70
CA CYS A 207 2.63 -5.46 -2.91
C CYS A 207 1.18 -5.73 -3.35
N ALA A 208 0.21 -5.04 -2.74
CA ALA A 208 -1.20 -5.21 -3.07
C ALA A 208 -1.57 -4.65 -4.45
N ILE A 209 -0.93 -3.56 -4.87
CA ILE A 209 -1.21 -2.93 -6.16
C ILE A 209 -0.57 -3.73 -7.32
N TYR A 210 0.69 -4.14 -7.16
CA TYR A 210 1.48 -4.78 -8.22
C TYR A 210 2.05 -6.14 -7.76
N PRO A 211 1.21 -7.13 -7.41
CA PRO A 211 1.72 -8.42 -6.97
C PRO A 211 2.48 -9.14 -8.08
N LYS A 212 3.68 -9.64 -7.76
CA LYS A 212 4.42 -10.58 -8.57
C LYS A 212 3.74 -11.93 -8.42
N SER A 213 3.41 -12.58 -9.54
CA SER A 213 2.72 -13.88 -9.59
C SER A 213 3.45 -15.07 -8.92
N SER A 214 4.54 -14.80 -8.20
CA SER A 214 5.32 -15.77 -7.40
C SER A 214 5.96 -15.16 -6.14
N GLY A 215 5.62 -13.93 -5.76
CA GLY A 215 5.96 -13.36 -4.45
C GLY A 215 4.72 -13.40 -3.55
N PRO A 216 4.86 -13.60 -2.23
CA PRO A 216 3.72 -13.43 -1.35
C PRO A 216 3.30 -11.96 -1.48
N GLY A 217 2.04 -11.69 -1.81
CA GLY A 217 1.47 -10.35 -1.64
C GLY A 217 1.51 -9.96 -0.15
N PRO A 218 0.71 -8.96 0.30
CA PRO A 218 0.34 -8.98 1.71
C PRO A 218 -0.17 -10.40 1.99
N GLY A 219 0.41 -11.06 3.00
CA GLY A 219 0.06 -12.44 3.30
C GLY A 219 -1.44 -12.59 3.48
N PRO A 220 -1.99 -13.81 3.39
CA PRO A 220 -3.42 -14.01 3.57
C PRO A 220 -3.90 -13.32 4.86
N THR A 221 -4.97 -12.55 4.74
CA THR A 221 -5.59 -11.78 5.82
C THR A 221 -6.87 -12.43 6.33
N GLY A 222 -7.46 -13.35 5.57
CA GLY A 222 -8.70 -14.04 5.94
C GLY A 222 -8.95 -15.35 5.20
N GLU A 223 -10.17 -15.87 5.35
CA GLU A 223 -10.65 -17.06 4.65
C GLU A 223 -10.72 -16.81 3.13
N GLY A 224 -10.37 -17.82 2.34
CA GLY A 224 -10.39 -17.77 0.86
C GLY A 224 -9.14 -17.16 0.22
N ASP A 225 -8.28 -16.50 1.00
CA ASP A 225 -7.02 -15.93 0.52
C ASP A 225 -6.02 -17.02 0.13
N VAL A 226 -5.19 -16.72 -0.87
CA VAL A 226 -4.13 -17.62 -1.35
C VAL A 226 -3.00 -17.69 -0.32
N CYS A 227 -2.55 -18.92 -0.04
CA CYS A 227 -1.48 -19.19 0.91
C CYS A 227 -0.41 -20.12 0.32
N THR A 228 0.79 -20.03 0.87
CA THR A 228 1.93 -20.92 0.53
C THR A 228 2.73 -21.20 1.81
N SER A 229 3.70 -22.11 1.76
CA SER A 229 4.63 -22.31 2.90
C SER A 229 5.42 -21.04 3.26
N ALA A 230 5.61 -20.13 2.31
CA ALA A 230 6.27 -18.84 2.54
C ALA A 230 5.29 -17.73 2.99
N SER A 231 3.98 -17.98 2.94
CA SER A 231 2.92 -17.04 3.31
C SER A 231 1.78 -17.81 3.98
N PRO A 232 1.95 -18.16 5.27
CA PRO A 232 0.98 -18.97 5.99
C PRO A 232 -0.28 -18.18 6.32
N CYS A 233 -1.39 -18.89 6.46
CA CYS A 233 -2.66 -18.31 6.89
C CYS A 233 -2.57 -17.70 8.30
N PRO A 234 -3.40 -16.68 8.60
CA PRO A 234 -3.46 -16.10 9.94
C PRO A 234 -3.99 -17.14 10.94
N SER A 235 -3.78 -16.87 12.23
CA SER A 235 -4.15 -17.79 13.31
C SER A 235 -5.63 -18.19 13.24
N GLY A 236 -5.90 -19.50 13.34
CA GLY A 236 -7.24 -20.07 13.25
C GLY A 236 -7.63 -20.58 11.86
N LEU A 237 -6.80 -20.31 10.84
CA LEU A 237 -6.99 -20.83 9.49
C LEU A 237 -5.88 -21.80 9.10
N VAL A 238 -6.20 -22.72 8.20
CA VAL A 238 -5.27 -23.73 7.68
C VAL A 238 -5.14 -23.57 6.17
N CYS A 239 -3.89 -23.53 5.70
CA CYS A 239 -3.58 -23.50 4.28
C CYS A 239 -3.83 -24.89 3.67
N THR A 240 -4.81 -24.99 2.77
CA THR A 240 -5.18 -26.25 2.12
C THR A 240 -5.06 -26.12 0.61
N ALA A 241 -4.33 -27.04 -0.02
CA ALA A 241 -4.18 -27.09 -1.47
C ALA A 241 -5.55 -27.36 -2.14
N THR A 242 -5.92 -26.52 -3.11
CA THR A 242 -7.19 -26.60 -3.83
C THR A 242 -7.03 -27.09 -5.27
N ASP A 243 -5.80 -27.07 -5.81
CA ASP A 243 -5.47 -27.59 -7.14
C ASP A 243 -4.46 -28.76 -7.01
N PRO A 244 -4.83 -29.98 -7.44
CA PRO A 244 -3.93 -31.13 -7.46
C PRO A 244 -2.65 -30.91 -8.28
N ASN A 245 -2.68 -30.02 -9.27
CA ASN A 245 -1.53 -29.73 -10.14
C ASN A 245 -0.58 -28.68 -9.55
N ASN A 246 -0.98 -28.00 -8.47
CA ASN A 246 -0.18 -26.99 -7.80
C ASN A 246 -0.19 -27.19 -6.27
N PRO A 247 0.47 -28.26 -5.76
CA PRO A 247 0.43 -28.61 -4.34
C PRO A 247 1.16 -27.61 -3.43
N THR A 248 1.94 -26.69 -4.02
CA THR A 248 2.68 -25.64 -3.30
C THR A 248 1.85 -24.41 -2.98
N GLN A 249 0.65 -24.32 -3.53
CA GLN A 249 -0.29 -23.22 -3.33
C GLN A 249 -1.63 -23.76 -2.81
N GLY A 250 -2.23 -23.04 -1.86
CA GLY A 250 -3.54 -23.36 -1.34
C GLY A 250 -4.35 -22.12 -1.05
N LYS A 251 -5.47 -22.32 -0.36
CA LYS A 251 -6.29 -21.26 0.22
C LYS A 251 -6.45 -21.43 1.72
N CYS A 252 -6.70 -20.33 2.41
CA CYS A 252 -6.95 -20.32 3.85
C CYS A 252 -8.39 -20.71 4.16
N PHE A 253 -8.56 -21.76 4.96
CA PHE A 253 -9.87 -22.22 5.40
C PHE A 253 -9.93 -22.36 6.90
N LYS A 254 -11.12 -22.18 7.46
CA LYS A 254 -11.38 -22.49 8.86
C LYS A 254 -11.31 -23.99 9.09
N SER A 255 -10.54 -24.42 10.10
CA SER A 255 -10.58 -25.82 10.53
C SER A 255 -11.89 -26.12 11.25
N CYS A 256 -12.39 -27.34 11.11
CA CYS A 256 -13.66 -27.76 11.72
C CYS A 256 -13.59 -29.19 12.25
N GLN A 257 -14.46 -29.51 13.20
CA GLN A 257 -14.73 -30.87 13.67
C GLN A 257 -16.05 -31.39 13.10
N SER A 258 -17.06 -30.51 13.02
CA SER A 258 -18.37 -30.74 12.40
C SER A 258 -18.84 -29.54 11.58
N SER A 259 -19.81 -29.74 10.67
CA SER A 259 -20.32 -28.65 9.81
C SER A 259 -20.95 -27.49 10.59
N SER A 260 -21.30 -27.69 11.86
CA SER A 260 -21.76 -26.63 12.75
C SER A 260 -20.69 -25.59 13.09
N ASP A 261 -19.41 -25.90 12.89
CA ASP A 261 -18.30 -24.98 13.14
C ASP A 261 -18.15 -23.95 12.00
N CYS A 262 -18.78 -24.22 10.85
CA CYS A 262 -18.71 -23.43 9.63
C CYS A 262 -19.76 -22.33 9.63
N THR A 263 -19.30 -21.10 9.87
CA THR A 263 -20.17 -19.94 10.13
C THR A 263 -20.92 -19.45 8.91
N ASN A 264 -20.45 -19.73 7.69
CA ASN A 264 -21.14 -19.36 6.46
C ASN A 264 -21.95 -20.53 5.88
N GLY A 265 -22.06 -21.64 6.62
CA GLY A 265 -22.90 -22.79 6.27
C GLY A 265 -22.24 -23.81 5.34
N GLU A 266 -20.92 -23.76 5.18
CA GLU A 266 -20.16 -24.81 4.50
C GLU A 266 -20.25 -26.17 5.21
N PHE A 267 -19.96 -27.25 4.48
CA PHE A 267 -19.73 -28.55 5.08
C PHE A 267 -18.32 -28.66 5.67
N CYS A 268 -18.21 -29.34 6.81
CA CYS A 268 -16.93 -29.70 7.37
C CYS A 268 -16.38 -30.95 6.67
N GLN A 269 -15.36 -30.77 5.84
CA GLN A 269 -14.87 -31.82 4.96
C GLN A 269 -13.34 -31.83 4.80
N GLY A 270 -12.78 -33.00 4.49
CA GLY A 270 -11.33 -33.22 4.36
C GLY A 270 -10.83 -34.41 5.18
N ASN A 271 -9.63 -34.91 4.84
CA ASN A 271 -8.95 -35.99 5.55
C ASN A 271 -7.42 -35.85 5.34
N PRO A 272 -6.57 -35.84 6.38
CA PRO A 272 -6.89 -35.91 7.82
C PRO A 272 -7.36 -34.58 8.41
N THR A 273 -7.01 -33.46 7.78
CA THR A 273 -7.44 -32.13 8.21
C THR A 273 -8.78 -31.80 7.60
N LYS A 274 -9.77 -31.48 8.44
CA LYS A 274 -11.09 -31.05 8.02
C LYS A 274 -11.19 -29.53 8.02
N ILE A 275 -11.77 -28.99 6.96
CA ILE A 275 -11.96 -27.57 6.72
C ILE A 275 -13.42 -27.26 6.36
N CYS A 276 -13.84 -26.03 6.64
CA CYS A 276 -15.10 -25.48 6.15
C CYS A 276 -14.93 -25.11 4.68
N ALA A 277 -15.56 -25.87 3.79
CA ALA A 277 -15.54 -25.62 2.36
C ALA A 277 -16.81 -26.14 1.70
N CYS A 278 -17.09 -25.69 0.49
CA CYS A 278 -18.12 -26.24 -0.38
C CYS A 278 -17.51 -26.75 -1.70
N ARG A 279 -18.14 -27.74 -2.34
CA ARG A 279 -17.77 -28.22 -3.69
C ARG A 279 -18.82 -27.90 -4.75
N SER A 280 -20.03 -27.57 -4.32
CA SER A 280 -21.17 -27.25 -5.17
C SER A 280 -22.18 -26.43 -4.39
N ASP A 281 -23.11 -25.77 -5.10
CA ASP A 281 -24.18 -24.98 -4.47
C ASP A 281 -25.06 -25.80 -3.52
N ALA A 282 -25.16 -27.13 -3.72
CA ALA A 282 -25.87 -28.03 -2.82
C ALA A 282 -25.20 -28.19 -1.45
N GLU A 283 -23.92 -27.81 -1.34
CA GLU A 283 -23.15 -27.81 -0.09
C GLU A 283 -23.22 -26.46 0.65
N CYS A 284 -24.12 -25.57 0.23
CA CYS A 284 -24.34 -24.27 0.85
C CYS A 284 -25.77 -24.11 1.36
N PRO A 285 -26.03 -23.13 2.26
CA PRO A 285 -27.38 -22.80 2.69
C PRO A 285 -28.31 -22.50 1.51
N ALA A 286 -29.62 -22.75 1.68
CA ALA A 286 -30.60 -22.54 0.61
C ALA A 286 -30.50 -21.12 0.01
N GLY A 287 -30.34 -21.05 -1.31
CA GLY A 287 -30.17 -19.80 -2.06
C GLY A 287 -28.74 -19.26 -2.13
N SER A 288 -27.79 -19.87 -1.42
CA SER A 288 -26.37 -19.52 -1.50
C SER A 288 -25.69 -20.24 -2.66
N THR A 289 -24.55 -19.70 -3.11
CA THR A 289 -23.72 -20.31 -4.16
C THR A 289 -22.35 -20.65 -3.64
N CYS A 290 -21.81 -21.77 -4.10
CA CYS A 290 -20.44 -22.17 -3.79
C CYS A 290 -19.49 -21.52 -4.78
N ASN A 291 -18.79 -20.47 -4.33
CA ASN A 291 -17.81 -19.79 -5.14
C ASN A 291 -16.44 -20.00 -4.53
N ASP A 292 -15.54 -20.61 -5.31
CA ASP A 292 -14.15 -20.79 -4.94
C ASP A 292 -13.99 -21.42 -3.54
N PHE A 293 -14.79 -22.48 -3.32
CA PHE A 293 -14.87 -23.28 -2.10
C PHE A 293 -15.51 -22.61 -0.88
N LEU A 294 -16.07 -21.40 -1.00
CA LEU A 294 -16.78 -20.71 0.08
C LEU A 294 -18.24 -20.46 -0.27
N CYS A 295 -19.12 -20.57 0.73
CA CYS A 295 -20.53 -20.28 0.54
C CYS A 295 -20.78 -18.78 0.57
N SER A 296 -21.28 -18.24 -0.55
CA SER A 296 -21.68 -16.85 -0.67
C SER A 296 -23.21 -16.75 -0.61
N PRO A 297 -23.77 -15.85 0.23
CA PRO A 297 -25.21 -15.62 0.25
C PRO A 297 -25.71 -15.16 -1.12
N PRO A 298 -27.01 -15.34 -1.43
CA PRO A 298 -27.58 -14.88 -2.69
C PRO A 298 -27.30 -13.39 -2.90
N ALA A 299 -26.89 -13.03 -4.11
CA ALA A 299 -26.70 -11.64 -4.50
C ALA A 299 -28.06 -10.92 -4.53
N GLY A 300 -28.41 -10.29 -3.42
CA GLY A 300 -29.58 -9.42 -3.31
C GLY A 300 -30.85 -10.11 -2.82
N GLY A 301 -31.17 -9.82 -1.56
CA GLY A 301 -32.53 -9.69 -1.03
C GLY A 301 -32.61 -8.38 -0.27
#